data_AF-A0A924IUN8-F1
#
_entry.id   AF-A0A924IUN8-F1
#
_cell.length_a   1.000
_cell.length_b   1.000
_cell.length_c   1.000
_cell.angle_alpha   90.00
_cell.angle_beta   90.00
_cell.angle_gamma   90.00
#
_symmetry.space_group_name_H-M   'P 1'
#
loop_
_entity.id
_entity.type
_entity.pdbx_description
1 polymer ?
#
loop_
_entity_poly.entity_id
_entity_poly.type
_entity_poly.pdbx_seq_one_letter_code
_entity_poly.pdbx_strand_id
1 'polypeptide(L)'
;MSTTIDPAWQPAKLNVTMLLIRHSDSTILNSVALPFYLNVEELAGATENAALYPNPATDETNLYFNLGQSEPVNISLMNMAGNKIYEHVLPQCPEGRHKVALPVASFPAGIYIVNLSVAGMHKSIKLLVNR
;
A
#
# COMPACT_ATOMS: atom_id res chain seq x y z
N MET A 1 -12.00 1.16 -18.09
CA MET A 1 -13.29 0.45 -18.23
C MET A 1 -13.39 -0.45 -17.02
N SER A 2 -14.13 -0.05 -15.99
CA SER A 2 -14.44 -0.92 -14.85
C SER A 2 -15.59 -1.84 -15.25
N THR A 3 -15.53 -3.10 -14.82
CA THR A 3 -16.65 -4.04 -14.95
C THR A 3 -16.98 -4.57 -13.57
N THR A 4 -18.26 -4.69 -13.27
CA THR A 4 -18.75 -5.22 -12.01
C THR A 4 -18.83 -6.73 -12.11
N ILE A 5 -18.39 -7.43 -11.06
CA ILE A 5 -18.50 -8.89 -10.97
C ILE A 5 -19.98 -9.27 -10.95
N ASP A 6 -20.36 -10.29 -11.71
CA ASP A 6 -21.73 -10.80 -11.73
C ASP A 6 -22.14 -11.29 -10.32
N PRO A 7 -23.27 -10.81 -9.76
CA PRO A 7 -23.76 -11.22 -8.44
C PRO A 7 -23.99 -12.73 -8.27
N ALA A 8 -24.17 -13.48 -9.37
CA ALA A 8 -24.36 -14.93 -9.33
C ALA A 8 -23.04 -15.70 -9.16
N TRP A 9 -21.88 -15.06 -9.35
CA TRP A 9 -20.58 -15.73 -9.25
C TRP A 9 -20.12 -15.82 -7.79
N GLN A 10 -19.33 -16.85 -7.47
CA GLN A 10 -18.74 -17.02 -6.15
C GLN A 10 -17.33 -16.42 -6.12
N PRO A 11 -17.13 -15.24 -5.50
CA PRO A 11 -15.83 -14.59 -5.26
C PRO A 11 -14.65 -15.52 -5.01
N ALA A 12 -14.82 -16.45 -4.07
CA ALA A 12 -13.77 -17.35 -3.60
C ALA A 12 -13.32 -18.40 -4.63
N LYS A 13 -14.02 -18.52 -5.76
CA LYS A 13 -13.72 -19.47 -6.84
C LYS A 13 -13.24 -18.79 -8.12
N LEU A 14 -13.09 -17.47 -8.11
CA LEU A 14 -12.59 -16.71 -9.24
C LEU A 14 -11.05 -16.60 -9.16
N ASN A 15 -10.39 -16.56 -10.31
CA ASN A 15 -8.95 -16.25 -10.41
C ASN A 15 -8.78 -15.19 -11.50
N VAL A 16 -7.94 -14.18 -11.24
CA VAL A 16 -7.59 -13.18 -12.25
C VAL A 16 -6.20 -13.50 -12.76
N THR A 17 -6.11 -13.75 -14.07
CA THR A 17 -4.85 -13.98 -14.76
C THR A 17 -4.63 -12.86 -15.76
N MET A 18 -3.55 -12.10 -15.59
CA MET A 18 -3.13 -11.11 -16.58
C MET A 18 -2.29 -11.81 -17.64
N LEU A 19 -2.72 -11.71 -18.89
CA LEU A 19 -2.02 -12.28 -20.05
C LEU A 19 -1.32 -11.16 -20.82
N LEU A 20 -0.02 -11.32 -21.06
CA LEU A 20 0.71 -10.52 -22.03
C LEU A 20 0.52 -11.16 -23.39
N ILE A 21 -0.26 -10.53 -24.26
CA ILE A 21 -0.58 -11.07 -25.59
C ILE A 21 0.10 -10.20 -26.65
N ARG A 22 0.79 -10.84 -27.60
CA ARG A 22 1.35 -10.16 -28.77
C ARG A 22 0.23 -9.82 -29.75
N HIS A 23 0.12 -8.55 -30.12
CA HIS A 23 -0.97 -8.06 -30.97
C HIS A 23 -0.97 -8.63 -32.40
N SER A 24 0.19 -8.97 -32.97
CA SER A 24 0.31 -9.39 -34.38
C SER A 24 -0.23 -10.78 -34.68
N ASP A 25 -0.19 -11.69 -33.71
CA ASP A 25 -0.50 -13.11 -33.88
C ASP A 25 -1.33 -13.69 -32.72
N SER A 26 -1.76 -12.85 -31.77
CA SER A 26 -2.51 -13.24 -30.58
C SER A 26 -1.79 -14.29 -29.70
N THR A 27 -0.47 -14.45 -29.83
CA THR A 27 0.31 -15.38 -29.00
C THR A 27 0.42 -14.85 -27.58
N ILE A 28 0.20 -15.73 -26.59
CA ILE A 28 0.46 -15.42 -25.18
C ILE A 28 1.96 -15.49 -24.94
N LEU A 29 2.56 -14.36 -24.57
CA LEU A 29 3.98 -14.24 -24.26
C LEU A 29 4.28 -14.51 -22.79
N ASN A 30 3.34 -14.17 -21.90
CA ASN A 30 3.46 -14.38 -20.47
C ASN A 30 2.08 -14.40 -19.79
N SER A 31 2.00 -15.02 -18.63
CA SER A 31 0.84 -14.96 -17.74
C SER A 31 1.28 -14.76 -16.30
N VAL A 32 0.52 -13.94 -15.57
CA VAL A 32 0.66 -13.81 -14.11
C VAL A 32 -0.71 -13.99 -13.47
N ALA A 33 -0.82 -14.94 -12.54
CA ALA A 33 -2.01 -15.11 -11.71
C ALA A 33 -1.90 -14.18 -10.50
N LEU A 34 -2.90 -13.33 -10.30
CA LEU A 34 -2.95 -12.40 -9.19
C LEU A 34 -4.03 -12.86 -8.20
N PRO A 35 -3.68 -13.16 -6.94
CA PRO A 35 -4.71 -13.35 -5.91
C PRO A 35 -5.38 -11.99 -5.67
N PHE A 36 -6.71 -11.93 -5.84
CA PHE A 36 -7.50 -10.77 -5.44
C PHE A 36 -8.24 -11.11 -4.15
N TYR A 37 -8.27 -10.16 -3.21
CA TYR A 37 -9.02 -10.29 -1.96
C TYR A 37 -10.31 -9.48 -2.12
N LEU A 38 -11.47 -10.14 -2.21
CA LEU A 38 -12.78 -9.46 -2.29
C LEU A 38 -13.29 -8.96 -0.93
N ASN A 39 -12.38 -8.47 -0.09
CA ASN A 39 -12.74 -7.81 1.15
C ASN A 39 -11.90 -6.55 1.39
N VAL A 40 -11.67 -5.80 0.30
CA VAL A 40 -11.31 -4.40 0.40
C VAL A 40 -12.65 -3.67 0.41
N GLU A 41 -13.13 -3.29 1.59
CA GLU A 41 -13.98 -2.10 1.64
C GLU A 41 -13.20 -1.01 0.90
N GLU A 42 -13.73 -0.63 -0.26
CA GLU A 42 -13.19 0.45 -1.08
C GLU A 42 -13.28 1.71 -0.23
N LEU A 43 -12.19 2.00 0.47
CA LEU A 43 -12.13 3.10 1.40
C LEU A 43 -11.90 4.41 0.64
N ALA A 44 -12.93 4.81 -0.09
CA ALA A 44 -13.07 6.14 -0.66
C ALA A 44 -13.14 7.16 0.48
N GLY A 45 -11.98 7.70 0.90
CA GLY A 45 -11.97 8.86 1.81
C GLY A 45 -10.65 9.18 2.49
N ALA A 46 -10.01 8.22 3.17
CA ALA A 46 -8.95 8.55 4.16
C ALA A 46 -7.53 8.02 3.82
N THR A 47 -7.38 7.08 2.88
CA THR A 47 -6.05 6.48 2.58
C THR A 47 -5.74 6.29 1.10
N GLU A 48 -6.57 6.80 0.19
CA GLU A 48 -6.33 6.66 -1.26
C GLU A 48 -5.05 7.35 -1.74
N ASN A 49 -4.55 8.35 -1.00
CA ASN A 49 -3.39 9.15 -1.37
C ASN A 49 -2.21 9.01 -0.40
N ALA A 50 -2.05 7.85 0.25
CA ALA A 50 -0.88 7.61 1.08
C ALA A 50 0.33 7.25 0.20
N ALA A 51 1.39 8.05 0.24
CA ALA A 51 2.56 7.87 -0.62
C ALA A 51 3.88 8.21 0.09
N LEU A 52 4.96 7.58 -0.36
CA LEU A 52 6.31 7.76 0.20
C LEU A 52 7.22 8.42 -0.84
N TYR A 53 7.85 9.53 -0.46
CA TYR A 53 8.84 10.20 -1.30
C TYR A 53 10.03 10.72 -0.48
N PRO A 54 11.27 10.48 -0.94
CA PRO A 54 11.64 9.66 -2.11
C PRO A 54 11.48 8.15 -1.85
N ASN A 55 11.19 7.39 -2.91
CA ASN A 55 11.22 5.93 -2.92
C ASN A 55 11.80 5.49 -4.28
N PRO A 56 13.03 4.94 -4.36
CA PRO A 56 13.88 4.47 -3.26
C PRO A 56 14.38 5.59 -2.33
N ALA A 57 14.52 5.29 -1.04
CA ALA A 57 15.01 6.21 -0.01
C ALA A 57 16.44 5.88 0.40
N THR A 58 17.27 6.89 0.68
CA THR A 58 18.64 6.72 1.19
C THR A 58 18.73 7.02 2.69
N ASP A 59 18.44 8.27 3.07
CA ASP A 59 18.57 8.71 4.47
C ASP A 59 17.22 8.96 5.14
N GLU A 60 16.28 9.55 4.39
CA GLU A 60 14.94 9.89 4.85
C GLU A 60 13.93 9.64 3.73
N THR A 61 12.72 9.21 4.09
CA THR A 61 11.54 9.31 3.23
C THR A 61 10.42 10.01 3.98
N ASN A 62 9.58 10.75 3.25
CA ASN A 62 8.40 11.40 3.80
C ASN A 62 7.16 10.59 3.43
N LEU A 63 6.35 10.24 4.44
CA LEU A 63 5.01 9.69 4.27
C LEU A 63 4.02 10.83 4.17
N TYR A 64 3.35 10.92 3.03
CA TYR A 64 2.25 11.83 2.77
C TYR A 64 0.94 11.08 2.86
N PHE A 65 -0.05 11.64 3.54
CA PHE A 65 -1.41 11.10 3.61
C PHE A 65 -2.42 12.24 3.83
N ASN A 66 -3.70 11.97 3.58
CA ASN A 66 -4.77 12.94 3.74
C ASN A 66 -5.90 12.35 4.57
N LEU A 67 -6.29 13.05 5.64
CA LEU A 67 -7.40 12.64 6.49
C LEU A 67 -8.66 13.43 6.14
N GLY A 68 -9.79 12.74 6.01
CA GLY A 68 -11.09 13.39 5.80
C GLY A 68 -11.69 14.01 7.06
N GLN A 69 -11.23 13.58 8.24
CA GLN A 69 -11.63 14.09 9.55
C GLN A 69 -10.50 13.87 10.56
N SER A 70 -10.60 14.48 11.75
CA SER A 70 -9.59 14.30 12.81
C SER A 70 -9.62 12.88 13.37
N GLU A 71 -8.52 12.14 13.27
CA GLU A 71 -8.45 10.71 13.63
C GLU A 71 -7.11 10.34 14.28
N PRO A 72 -7.05 9.28 15.11
CA PRO A 72 -5.79 8.71 15.56
C PRO A 72 -5.08 8.00 14.40
N VAL A 73 -3.76 8.20 14.30
CA VAL A 73 -2.91 7.62 13.26
C VAL A 73 -1.77 6.84 13.90
N ASN A 74 -1.55 5.61 13.46
CA ASN A 74 -0.36 4.82 13.78
C ASN A 74 0.40 4.51 12.49
N ILE A 75 1.70 4.80 12.49
CA ILE A 75 2.61 4.50 11.40
C ILE A 75 3.62 3.50 11.93
N SER A 76 3.72 2.33 11.31
CA SER A 76 4.71 1.32 11.66
C SER A 76 5.51 0.88 10.44
N LEU A 77 6.78 0.57 10.64
CA LEU A 77 7.62 -0.02 9.60
C LEU A 77 8.01 -1.43 10.01
N MET A 78 7.91 -2.34 9.06
CA MET A 78 8.28 -3.74 9.23
C MET A 78 9.30 -4.15 8.17
N ASN A 79 10.25 -4.99 8.58
CA ASN A 79 11.13 -5.67 7.63
C ASN A 79 10.44 -6.90 7.00
N MET A 80 11.08 -7.54 6.02
CA MET A 80 10.52 -8.74 5.36
C MET A 80 10.39 -9.96 6.29
N ALA A 81 11.05 -9.97 7.45
CA ALA A 81 10.89 -11.01 8.45
C ALA A 81 9.66 -10.79 9.36
N GLY A 82 8.93 -9.69 9.17
CA GLY A 82 7.77 -9.32 9.98
C GLY A 82 8.12 -8.59 11.28
N ASN A 83 9.40 -8.27 11.52
CA ASN A 83 9.79 -7.53 12.70
C ASN A 83 9.44 -6.05 12.53
N LYS A 84 8.70 -5.49 13.49
CA LYS A 84 8.45 -4.04 13.59
C LYS A 84 9.73 -3.35 14.04
N ILE A 85 10.26 -2.47 13.19
CA ILE A 85 11.54 -1.76 13.40
C ILE A 85 11.35 -0.29 13.74
N TYR A 86 10.15 0.25 13.51
CA TYR A 86 9.80 1.62 13.83
C TYR A 86 8.29 1.72 14.08
N GLU A 87 7.90 2.60 14.99
CA GLU A 87 6.51 2.95 15.26
C GLU A 87 6.41 4.43 15.63
N HIS A 88 5.39 5.09 15.09
CA HIS A 88 5.05 6.46 15.40
C HIS A 88 3.54 6.58 15.55
N VAL A 89 3.10 7.02 16.73
CA VAL A 89 1.68 7.14 17.08
C VAL A 89 1.33 8.62 17.23
N LEU A 90 0.32 9.04 16.49
CA LEU A 90 -0.32 10.34 16.57
C LEU A 90 -1.72 10.13 17.15
N PRO A 91 -1.92 10.33 18.47
CA PRO A 91 -3.20 10.07 19.13
C PRO A 91 -4.36 10.89 18.56
N GLN A 92 -4.04 12.06 18.00
CA GLN A 92 -4.99 12.93 17.34
C GLN A 92 -4.28 13.66 16.20
N CYS A 93 -4.69 13.36 14.97
CA CYS A 93 -4.19 13.98 13.75
C CYS A 93 -5.35 14.75 13.10
N PRO A 94 -5.26 16.09 12.93
CA PRO A 94 -6.35 16.88 12.36
C PRO A 94 -6.78 16.43 10.96
N GLU A 95 -7.92 16.90 10.47
CA GLU A 95 -8.26 16.74 9.06
C GLU A 95 -7.26 17.43 8.13
N GLY A 96 -7.16 16.97 6.88
CA GLY A 96 -6.31 17.55 5.85
C GLY A 96 -5.05 16.74 5.55
N ARG A 97 -4.09 17.39 4.87
CA ARG A 97 -2.85 16.77 4.37
C ARG A 97 -1.76 16.78 5.43
N HIS A 98 -1.13 15.64 5.61
CA HIS A 98 -0.05 15.44 6.59
C HIS A 98 1.22 14.94 5.92
N LYS A 99 2.34 15.29 6.55
CA LYS A 99 3.68 14.81 6.20
C LYS A 99 4.37 14.30 7.46
N VAL A 100 4.82 13.05 7.43
CA VAL A 100 5.62 12.45 8.51
C VAL A 100 6.96 12.02 7.93
N ALA A 101 8.06 12.57 8.46
CA ALA A 101 9.41 12.15 8.10
C ALA A 101 9.71 10.79 8.76
N LEU A 102 10.20 9.85 7.96
CA LEU A 102 10.62 8.53 8.40
C LEU A 102 12.14 8.43 8.26
N PRO A 103 12.88 8.35 9.38
CA PRO A 103 14.33 8.21 9.35
C PRO A 103 14.68 6.78 8.92
N VAL A 104 15.27 6.62 7.73
CA VAL A 104 15.64 5.30 7.18
C VAL A 104 17.15 5.08 7.13
N ALA A 105 17.94 6.10 7.44
CA ALA A 105 19.41 6.05 7.41
C ALA A 105 20.01 4.91 8.23
N SER A 106 19.39 4.54 9.35
CA SER A 106 19.83 3.42 10.21
C SER A 106 19.42 2.04 9.70
N PHE A 107 18.53 1.95 8.71
CA PHE A 107 18.03 0.69 8.19
C PHE A 107 18.96 0.12 7.10
N PRO A 108 19.21 -1.20 7.09
CA PRO A 108 19.90 -1.84 5.97
C PRO A 108 19.17 -1.62 4.64
N ALA A 109 19.90 -1.61 3.53
CA ALA A 109 19.29 -1.59 2.21
C ALA A 109 18.39 -2.82 2.02
N GLY A 110 17.21 -2.62 1.43
CA GLY A 110 16.21 -3.68 1.32
C GLY A 110 14.78 -3.17 1.19
N ILE A 111 13.85 -4.12 1.20
CA ILE A 111 12.41 -3.84 1.10
C ILE A 111 11.81 -3.82 2.51
N TYR A 112 11.01 -2.78 2.77
CA TYR A 112 10.26 -2.58 3.99
C TYR A 112 8.78 -2.35 3.67
N ILE A 113 7.93 -2.65 4.64
CA ILE A 113 6.50 -2.35 4.57
C ILE A 113 6.19 -1.27 5.58
N VAL A 114 5.70 -0.13 5.10
CA VAL A 114 5.14 0.94 5.93
C VAL A 114 3.65 0.68 6.06
N ASN A 115 3.17 0.50 7.28
CA ASN A 115 1.74 0.40 7.56
C ASN A 115 1.26 1.70 8.18
N LEU A 116 0.29 2.32 7.53
CA LEU A 116 -0.48 3.44 8.04
C LEU A 116 -1.81 2.90 8.54
N SER A 117 -2.10 3.09 9.83
CA SER A 117 -3.39 2.77 10.44
C SER A 117 -4.09 4.04 10.85
N VAL A 118 -5.35 4.20 10.44
CA VAL A 118 -6.22 5.33 10.77
C VAL A 118 -7.56 4.77 11.20
N ALA A 119 -7.97 5.03 12.45
CA ALA A 119 -9.26 4.57 12.98
C ALA A 119 -9.58 3.06 12.76
N GLY A 120 -8.55 2.20 12.82
CA GLY A 120 -8.68 0.75 12.56
C GLY A 120 -8.58 0.32 11.10
N MET A 121 -8.50 1.27 10.17
CA MET A 121 -8.27 1.01 8.75
C MET A 121 -6.77 0.96 8.48
N HIS A 122 -6.31 0.01 7.68
CA HIS A 122 -4.88 -0.21 7.44
C HIS A 122 -4.53 -0.06 5.95
N LYS A 123 -3.47 0.69 5.68
CA LYS A 123 -2.84 0.82 4.36
C LYS A 123 -1.38 0.44 4.44
N SER A 124 -0.95 -0.51 3.62
CA SER A 124 0.45 -0.93 3.51
C SER A 124 1.08 -0.36 2.25
N ILE A 125 2.28 0.20 2.39
CA ILE A 125 3.05 0.80 1.29
C ILE A 125 4.44 0.16 1.29
N LYS A 126 4.89 -0.26 0.10
CA LYS A 126 6.24 -0.80 -0.08
C LYS A 126 7.26 0.33 -0.14
N LEU A 127 8.27 0.26 0.72
CA LEU A 127 9.41 1.17 0.76
C LEU A 127 10.67 0.42 0.34
N LEU A 128 11.41 0.96 -0.62
CA LEU A 128 12.72 0.48 -1.00
C LEU A 128 13.77 1.42 -0.38
N VAL A 129 14.71 0.87 0.38
CA VAL A 129 15.85 1.62 0.94
C VAL A 129 17.11 1.24 0.17
N ASN A 130 17.80 2.23 -0.38
CA ASN A 130 19.09 2.10 -1.05
C ASN A 130 20.19 2.73 -0.20
N ARG A 131 21.42 2.22 -0.29
CA ARG A 131 22.62 2.85 0.24
C ARG A 131 23.61 3.12 -0.88
#